data_AF-A0A7K9W696-F1
#
_entry.id   AF-A0A7K9W696-F1
#
_cell.length_a   1.000
_cell.length_b   1.000
_cell.length_c   1.000
_cell.angle_alpha   90.00
_cell.angle_beta   90.00
_cell.angle_gamma   90.00
#
_symmetry.space_group_name_H-M   'P 1'
#
loop_
_entity.id
_entity.type
_entity.pdbx_description
1 polymer ?
#
loop_
_entity_poly.entity_id
_entity_poly.type
_entity_poly.pdbx_seq_one_letter_code
_entity_poly.pdbx_strand_id
1 'polypeptide(L)'
;MLFPLPLRAACSLLAWFCLYKWFCHRYRHRNLEWSCRLVTLTHGILATCLSAYIGFIDGPWPLSHPGSPNTTLQVHGLCLSLGYFIFDLCWCVYFQTEGALMLAHHLVSIVGIAASLALGESAADVNAVIFGSEITNPLLQARWFLKELGRYHTFTGDLVDFLFVVLFTGVRIGVGAWLMYCELASPKPRWYIKLGGVIMYVVSWVFMVSICRFARRKSMRKYQAWRSRRSRELGLKTNGHLKCH
;
A
#
# COMPACT_ATOMS: atom_id res chain seq x y z
N MET A 1 6.44 -30.48 -7.33
CA MET A 1 5.62 -29.23 -7.34
C MET A 1 4.38 -29.49 -8.19
N LEU A 2 3.20 -29.64 -7.59
CA LEU A 2 2.03 -30.29 -8.24
C LEU A 2 1.25 -29.44 -9.26
N PHE A 3 1.49 -28.13 -9.39
CA PHE A 3 0.82 -27.28 -10.37
C PHE A 3 1.79 -26.27 -11.02
N PRO A 4 1.67 -26.01 -12.34
CA PRO A 4 2.47 -25.02 -13.05
C PRO A 4 2.16 -23.59 -12.57
N LEU A 5 3.17 -22.71 -12.60
CA LEU A 5 3.05 -21.33 -12.08
C LEU A 5 1.88 -20.52 -12.67
N PRO A 6 1.62 -20.54 -13.98
CA PRO A 6 0.48 -19.80 -14.55
C PRO A 6 -0.86 -20.27 -13.99
N LEU A 7 -1.01 -21.57 -13.73
CA LEU A 7 -2.24 -22.12 -13.16
C LEU A 7 -2.45 -21.62 -11.73
N ARG A 8 -1.39 -21.56 -10.90
CA ARG A 8 -1.48 -21.01 -9.54
C ARG A 8 -1.89 -19.53 -9.54
N ALA A 9 -1.30 -18.74 -10.43
CA ALA A 9 -1.65 -17.33 -10.59
C ALA A 9 -3.10 -17.16 -11.09
N ALA A 10 -3.54 -17.99 -12.04
CA ALA A 10 -4.92 -17.98 -12.53
C ALA A 10 -5.93 -18.39 -11.45
N CYS A 11 -5.64 -19.43 -10.66
CA CYS A 11 -6.48 -19.82 -9.52
C CYS A 11 -6.57 -18.69 -8.48
N SER A 12 -5.44 -18.02 -8.18
CA SER A 12 -5.42 -16.84 -7.31
C SER A 12 -6.31 -15.72 -7.85
N LEU A 13 -6.15 -15.36 -9.14
CA LEU A 13 -6.98 -14.36 -9.81
C LEU A 13 -8.48 -14.69 -9.72
N LEU A 14 -8.84 -15.94 -10.00
CA LEU A 14 -10.22 -16.42 -9.90
C LEU A 14 -10.75 -16.35 -8.47
N ALA A 15 -9.92 -16.71 -7.47
CA ALA A 15 -10.30 -16.61 -6.07
C ALA A 15 -10.61 -15.15 -5.65
N TRP A 16 -9.77 -14.20 -6.05
CA TRP A 16 -10.01 -12.77 -5.80
C TRP A 16 -11.27 -12.26 -6.50
N PHE A 17 -11.51 -12.67 -7.75
CA PHE A 17 -12.73 -12.32 -8.47
C PHE A 17 -13.99 -12.92 -7.83
N CYS A 18 -13.93 -14.18 -7.38
CA CYS A 18 -15.02 -14.82 -6.64
C CYS A 18 -15.31 -14.10 -5.33
N LEU A 19 -14.27 -13.71 -4.57
CA LEU A 19 -14.41 -12.93 -3.35
C LEU A 19 -15.06 -11.56 -3.63
N TYR A 20 -14.65 -10.89 -4.71
CA TYR A 20 -15.27 -9.65 -5.17
C TYR A 20 -16.76 -9.83 -5.45
N LYS A 21 -17.14 -10.85 -6.23
CA LYS A 21 -18.54 -11.17 -6.53
C LYS A 21 -19.34 -11.47 -5.26
N TRP A 22 -18.75 -12.19 -4.32
CA TRP A 22 -19.36 -12.48 -3.03
C TRP A 22 -19.61 -11.19 -2.23
N PHE A 23 -18.64 -10.27 -2.15
CA PHE A 23 -18.83 -8.98 -1.51
C PHE A 23 -19.92 -8.15 -2.20
N CYS A 24 -19.96 -8.11 -3.53
CA CYS A 24 -21.02 -7.42 -4.28
C CYS A 24 -22.41 -7.97 -3.95
N HIS A 25 -22.53 -9.29 -3.81
CA HIS A 25 -23.79 -9.92 -3.40
C HIS A 25 -24.14 -9.56 -1.95
N ARG A 26 -23.18 -9.67 -1.03
CA ARG A 26 -23.37 -9.43 0.41
C ARG A 26 -23.66 -7.96 0.76
N TYR A 27 -23.11 -7.03 -0.02
CA TYR A 27 -23.22 -5.58 0.14
C TYR A 27 -23.91 -4.92 -1.05
N ARG A 28 -24.97 -5.55 -1.57
CA ARG A 28 -25.70 -5.09 -2.76
C ARG A 28 -26.30 -3.68 -2.67
N HIS A 29 -26.43 -3.13 -1.45
CA HIS A 29 -26.90 -1.78 -1.18
C HIS A 29 -25.78 -0.71 -1.23
N ARG A 30 -24.51 -1.12 -1.38
CA ARG A 30 -23.35 -0.24 -1.55
C ARG A 30 -22.93 -0.20 -3.01
N ASN A 31 -22.11 0.78 -3.36
CA ASN A 31 -21.51 0.86 -4.69
C ASN A 31 -20.53 -0.31 -4.94
N LEU A 32 -20.20 -0.56 -6.21
CA LEU A 32 -19.26 -1.64 -6.58
C LEU A 32 -17.85 -1.38 -6.05
N GLU A 33 -17.44 -0.11 -5.97
CA GLU A 33 -16.14 0.28 -5.40
C GLU A 33 -16.00 -0.19 -3.96
N TRP A 34 -17.05 -0.12 -3.13
CA TRP A 34 -17.05 -0.64 -1.76
C TRP A 34 -16.60 -2.10 -1.70
N SER A 35 -17.15 -2.94 -2.58
CA SER A 35 -16.83 -4.36 -2.63
C SER A 35 -15.40 -4.60 -3.11
N CYS A 36 -14.91 -3.83 -4.08
CA CYS A 36 -13.52 -3.87 -4.50
C CYS A 36 -12.57 -3.43 -3.36
N ARG A 37 -12.87 -2.33 -2.66
CA ARG A 37 -12.07 -1.83 -1.53
C ARG A 37 -12.00 -2.84 -0.37
N LEU A 38 -13.05 -3.64 -0.17
CA LEU A 38 -13.01 -4.77 0.77
C LEU A 38 -12.06 -5.88 0.32
N VAL A 39 -12.01 -6.20 -0.99
CA VAL A 39 -11.02 -7.13 -1.54
C VAL A 39 -9.61 -6.57 -1.36
N THR A 40 -9.37 -5.31 -1.69
CA THR A 40 -8.09 -4.63 -1.49
C THR A 40 -7.65 -4.65 -0.03
N LEU A 41 -8.57 -4.38 0.91
CA LEU A 41 -8.27 -4.44 2.34
C LEU A 41 -7.91 -5.88 2.76
N THR A 42 -8.66 -6.87 2.29
CA THR A 42 -8.42 -8.29 2.59
C THR A 42 -7.06 -8.72 2.07
N HIS A 43 -6.72 -8.37 0.82
CA HIS A 43 -5.40 -8.61 0.25
C HIS A 43 -4.30 -7.90 1.05
N GLY A 44 -4.43 -6.61 1.33
CA GLY A 44 -3.42 -5.85 2.04
C GLY A 44 -3.09 -6.45 3.41
N ILE A 45 -4.09 -6.93 4.15
CA ILE A 45 -3.87 -7.64 5.42
C ILE A 45 -3.16 -8.98 5.18
N LEU A 46 -3.69 -9.82 4.29
CA LEU A 46 -3.13 -11.15 4.04
C LEU A 46 -1.70 -11.09 3.49
N ALA A 47 -1.45 -10.23 2.51
CA ALA A 47 -0.15 -10.02 1.91
C ALA A 47 0.86 -9.48 2.92
N THR A 48 0.47 -8.52 3.76
CA THR A 48 1.35 -8.00 4.82
C THR A 48 1.72 -9.09 5.82
N CYS A 49 0.74 -9.83 6.34
CA CYS A 49 0.99 -10.89 7.32
C CYS A 49 1.82 -12.04 6.74
N LEU A 50 1.47 -12.51 5.55
CA LEU A 50 2.18 -13.60 4.88
C LEU A 50 3.60 -13.19 4.50
N SER A 51 3.78 -12.00 3.92
CA SER A 51 5.11 -11.52 3.53
C SER A 51 6.00 -11.23 4.74
N ALA A 52 5.41 -10.80 5.87
CA ALA A 52 6.12 -10.68 7.14
C ALA A 52 6.59 -12.04 7.65
N TYR A 53 5.72 -13.05 7.65
CA TYR A 53 6.10 -14.40 8.05
C TYR A 53 7.23 -14.94 7.17
N ILE A 54 7.09 -14.82 5.85
CA ILE A 54 8.12 -15.24 4.88
C ILE A 54 9.44 -14.51 5.13
N GLY A 55 9.40 -13.19 5.34
CA GLY A 55 10.60 -12.39 5.53
C GLY A 55 11.29 -12.67 6.86
N PHE A 56 10.56 -12.56 7.97
CA PHE A 56 11.14 -12.55 9.32
C PHE A 56 11.30 -13.93 9.95
N ILE A 57 10.56 -14.96 9.48
CA ILE A 57 10.51 -16.29 10.11
C ILE A 57 11.03 -17.38 9.16
N ASP A 58 10.49 -17.48 7.93
CA ASP A 58 10.85 -18.54 6.98
C ASP A 58 12.22 -18.28 6.31
N GLY A 59 12.45 -17.04 5.89
CA GLY A 59 13.63 -16.61 5.17
C GLY A 59 13.69 -17.11 3.71
N PRO A 60 14.84 -16.97 3.04
CA PRO A 60 16.04 -16.25 3.48
C PRO A 60 15.82 -14.73 3.65
N TRP A 61 16.65 -14.11 4.50
CA TRP A 61 16.53 -12.69 4.84
C TRP A 61 17.01 -11.79 3.67
N PRO A 62 16.12 -10.96 3.09
CA PRO A 62 16.36 -10.24 1.82
C PRO A 62 17.52 -9.25 1.90
N LEU A 63 17.82 -8.68 3.07
CA LEU A 63 18.93 -7.73 3.24
C LEU A 63 20.31 -8.38 3.22
N SER A 64 20.37 -9.69 3.43
CA SER A 64 21.64 -10.43 3.54
C SER A 64 21.84 -11.42 2.39
N HIS A 65 20.74 -11.91 1.80
CA HIS A 65 20.76 -12.92 0.74
C HIS A 65 19.94 -12.49 -0.49
N PRO A 66 20.13 -11.27 -1.03
CA PRO A 66 19.39 -10.85 -2.22
C PRO A 66 19.75 -11.72 -3.43
N GLY A 67 18.75 -11.97 -4.28
CA GLY A 67 18.86 -12.82 -5.47
C GLY A 67 18.88 -14.32 -5.17
N SER A 68 18.48 -14.75 -3.97
CA SER A 68 18.43 -16.18 -3.62
C SER A 68 17.40 -16.96 -4.46
N PRO A 69 17.58 -18.29 -4.65
CA PRO A 69 16.56 -19.14 -5.22
C PRO A 69 15.23 -19.06 -4.46
N ASN A 70 14.12 -19.17 -5.18
CA ASN A 70 12.79 -19.02 -4.60
C ASN A 70 12.41 -20.21 -3.72
N THR A 71 11.93 -19.94 -2.51
CA THR A 71 11.33 -21.00 -1.67
C THR A 71 9.91 -21.32 -2.12
N THR A 72 9.42 -22.51 -1.75
CA THR A 72 8.04 -22.90 -2.09
C THR A 72 7.02 -21.93 -1.49
N LEU A 73 7.23 -21.46 -0.26
CA LEU A 73 6.32 -20.52 0.40
C LEU A 73 6.34 -19.14 -0.27
N GLN A 74 7.52 -18.65 -0.63
CA GLN A 74 7.68 -17.41 -1.41
C GLN A 74 6.91 -17.47 -2.73
N VAL A 75 7.03 -18.58 -3.47
CA VAL A 75 6.27 -18.78 -4.72
C VAL A 75 4.76 -18.69 -4.49
N HIS A 76 4.24 -19.29 -3.40
CA HIS A 76 2.82 -19.18 -3.07
C HIS A 76 2.41 -17.74 -2.74
N GLY A 77 3.19 -17.02 -1.93
CA GLY A 77 2.93 -15.61 -1.59
C GLY A 77 2.96 -14.69 -2.81
N LEU A 78 3.91 -14.89 -3.72
CA LEU A 78 4.01 -14.16 -4.98
C LEU A 78 2.85 -14.48 -5.93
N CYS A 79 2.45 -15.74 -6.08
CA CYS A 79 1.28 -16.10 -6.89
C CYS A 79 -0.04 -15.54 -6.31
N LEU A 80 -0.18 -15.53 -4.98
CA LEU A 80 -1.32 -14.91 -4.30
C LEU A 80 -1.41 -13.42 -4.64
N SER A 81 -0.28 -12.72 -4.55
CA SER A 81 -0.19 -11.28 -4.81
C SER A 81 -0.30 -10.92 -6.30
N LEU A 82 0.28 -11.74 -7.19
CA LEU A 82 0.16 -11.56 -8.63
C LEU A 82 -1.28 -11.62 -9.11
N GLY A 83 -2.04 -12.64 -8.66
CA GLY A 83 -3.45 -12.77 -9.00
C GLY A 83 -4.28 -11.58 -8.51
N TYR A 84 -4.00 -11.07 -7.31
CA TYR A 84 -4.64 -9.87 -6.80
C TYR A 84 -4.29 -8.63 -7.63
N PHE A 85 -3.01 -8.38 -7.90
CA PHE A 85 -2.61 -7.17 -8.62
C PHE A 85 -3.15 -7.13 -10.05
N ILE A 86 -3.27 -8.28 -10.72
CA ILE A 86 -3.94 -8.37 -12.02
C ILE A 86 -5.44 -8.03 -11.88
N PHE A 87 -6.13 -8.63 -10.91
CA PHE A 87 -7.53 -8.30 -10.63
C PHE A 87 -7.73 -6.80 -10.41
N ASP A 88 -6.93 -6.22 -9.52
CA ASP A 88 -7.06 -4.83 -9.09
C ASP A 88 -6.69 -3.85 -10.21
N LEU A 89 -5.66 -4.15 -11.01
CA LEU A 89 -5.29 -3.35 -12.18
C LEU A 89 -6.43 -3.35 -13.22
N CYS A 90 -6.97 -4.52 -13.56
CA CYS A 90 -8.10 -4.62 -14.49
C CYS A 90 -9.32 -3.85 -13.97
N TRP A 91 -9.60 -3.94 -12.67
CA TRP A 91 -10.70 -3.20 -12.05
C TRP A 91 -10.47 -1.67 -12.12
N CYS A 92 -9.29 -1.20 -11.75
CA CYS A 92 -8.94 0.23 -11.76
C CYS A 92 -8.95 0.81 -13.18
N VAL A 93 -8.50 0.06 -14.18
CA VAL A 93 -8.56 0.48 -15.60
C VAL A 93 -10.00 0.48 -16.12
N TYR A 94 -10.81 -0.50 -15.76
CA TYR A 94 -12.20 -0.55 -16.23
C TYR A 94 -13.05 0.58 -15.61
N PHE A 95 -12.94 0.81 -14.30
CA PHE A 95 -13.74 1.80 -13.58
C PHE A 95 -13.10 3.18 -13.47
N GLN A 96 -11.84 3.35 -13.92
CA GLN A 96 -11.10 4.62 -13.89
C GLN A 96 -11.05 5.25 -12.49
N THR A 97 -10.90 4.42 -11.46
CA THR A 97 -10.98 4.84 -10.04
C THR A 97 -9.66 5.39 -9.50
N GLU A 98 -8.54 5.06 -10.14
CA GLU A 98 -7.20 5.36 -9.64
C GLU A 98 -6.37 6.16 -10.66
N GLY A 99 -5.45 6.98 -10.16
CA GLY A 99 -4.58 7.81 -10.99
C GLY A 99 -3.44 7.02 -11.65
N ALA A 100 -2.85 7.58 -12.72
CA ALA A 100 -1.77 6.95 -13.49
C ALA A 100 -0.58 6.46 -12.66
N LEU A 101 -0.22 7.15 -11.57
CA LEU A 101 0.86 6.73 -10.67
C LEU A 101 0.56 5.41 -9.95
N MET A 102 -0.69 5.19 -9.55
CA MET A 102 -1.13 3.94 -8.94
C MET A 102 -1.12 2.82 -9.97
N LEU A 103 -1.62 3.08 -11.18
CA LEU A 103 -1.59 2.11 -12.28
C LEU A 103 -0.15 1.70 -12.65
N ALA A 104 0.78 2.67 -12.70
CA ALA A 104 2.20 2.39 -12.92
C ALA A 104 2.80 1.53 -11.80
N HIS A 105 2.46 1.82 -10.53
CA HIS A 105 2.85 1.01 -9.39
C HIS A 105 2.38 -0.45 -9.52
N HIS A 106 1.11 -0.67 -9.89
CA HIS A 106 0.57 -2.01 -10.14
C HIS A 106 1.29 -2.71 -11.30
N LEU A 107 1.49 -2.03 -12.42
CA LEU A 107 2.14 -2.60 -13.59
C LEU A 107 3.58 -3.05 -13.28
N VAL A 108 4.37 -2.19 -12.62
CA VAL A 108 5.74 -2.51 -12.21
C VAL A 108 5.75 -3.67 -11.21
N SER A 109 4.80 -3.73 -10.29
CA SER A 109 4.67 -4.83 -9.33
C SER A 109 4.35 -6.16 -10.02
N ILE A 110 3.40 -6.16 -10.98
CA ILE A 110 3.04 -7.34 -11.77
C ILE A 110 4.25 -7.85 -12.56
N VAL A 111 4.96 -6.95 -13.25
CA VAL A 111 6.14 -7.30 -14.03
C VAL A 111 7.26 -7.84 -13.14
N GLY A 112 7.53 -7.20 -11.99
CA GLY A 112 8.56 -7.65 -11.04
C GLY A 112 8.26 -9.03 -10.45
N ILE A 113 7.01 -9.27 -10.04
CA ILE A 113 6.58 -10.57 -9.52
C ILE A 113 6.65 -11.65 -10.60
N ALA A 114 6.15 -11.36 -11.81
CA ALA A 114 6.19 -12.30 -12.92
C ALA A 114 7.63 -12.65 -13.32
N ALA A 115 8.54 -11.67 -13.34
CA ALA A 115 9.95 -11.89 -13.63
C ALA A 115 10.60 -12.81 -12.58
N SER A 116 10.44 -12.52 -11.29
CA SER A 116 11.00 -13.36 -10.22
C SER A 116 10.45 -14.80 -10.25
N LEU A 117 9.16 -14.98 -10.51
CA LEU A 117 8.54 -16.30 -10.66
C LEU A 117 9.09 -17.05 -11.88
N ALA A 118 9.23 -16.38 -13.03
CA ALA A 118 9.74 -17.00 -14.26
C ALA A 118 11.21 -17.44 -14.14
N LEU A 119 12.00 -16.70 -13.36
CA LEU A 119 13.43 -16.98 -13.18
C LEU A 119 13.73 -17.97 -12.07
N GLY A 120 12.80 -18.13 -11.13
CA GLY A 120 13.02 -18.99 -9.96
C GLY A 120 13.97 -18.38 -8.92
N GLU A 121 14.24 -17.07 -8.99
CA GLU A 121 15.14 -16.35 -8.09
C GLU A 121 14.58 -14.96 -7.69
N SER A 122 15.16 -14.37 -6.64
CA SER A 122 14.84 -13.03 -6.10
C SER A 122 13.44 -12.89 -5.47
N ALA A 123 12.74 -13.98 -5.16
CA ALA A 123 11.41 -13.89 -4.53
C ALA A 123 11.48 -13.37 -3.09
N ALA A 124 12.61 -13.55 -2.39
CA ALA A 124 12.84 -12.91 -1.09
C ALA A 124 12.80 -11.38 -1.20
N ASP A 125 13.44 -10.83 -2.23
CA ASP A 125 13.55 -9.39 -2.48
C ASP A 125 12.20 -8.81 -2.89
N VAL A 126 11.52 -9.48 -3.83
CA VAL A 126 10.16 -9.11 -4.26
C VAL A 126 9.17 -9.21 -3.09
N ASN A 127 9.27 -10.24 -2.25
CA ASN A 127 8.45 -10.38 -1.05
C ASN A 127 8.68 -9.24 -0.05
N ALA A 128 9.93 -8.81 0.13
CA ALA A 128 10.26 -7.66 0.97
C ALA A 128 9.64 -6.36 0.44
N VAL A 129 9.67 -6.17 -0.88
CA VAL A 129 9.01 -5.02 -1.54
C VAL A 129 7.49 -5.09 -1.36
N ILE A 130 6.86 -6.26 -1.54
CA ILE A 130 5.42 -6.48 -1.30
C ILE A 130 5.06 -6.13 0.15
N PHE A 131 5.81 -6.64 1.13
CA PHE A 131 5.59 -6.32 2.54
C PHE A 131 5.65 -4.81 2.78
N GLY A 132 6.72 -4.16 2.32
CA GLY A 132 6.91 -2.73 2.49
C GLY A 132 5.83 -1.89 1.80
N SER A 133 5.34 -2.30 0.62
CA SER A 133 4.28 -1.60 -0.08
C SER A 133 2.90 -1.80 0.55
N GLU A 134 2.57 -3.03 0.92
CA GLU A 134 1.23 -3.41 1.38
C GLU A 134 0.97 -3.06 2.84
N ILE A 135 1.99 -2.94 3.70
CA ILE A 135 1.78 -2.57 5.12
C ILE A 135 1.04 -1.23 5.30
N THR A 136 1.13 -0.34 4.31
CA THR A 136 0.43 0.96 4.30
C THR A 136 -0.98 0.88 3.74
N ASN A 137 -1.33 -0.18 3.02
CA ASN A 137 -2.57 -0.29 2.26
C ASN A 137 -3.83 -0.42 3.15
N PRO A 138 -3.84 -1.20 4.26
CA PRO A 138 -5.00 -1.24 5.16
C PRO A 138 -5.41 0.15 5.68
N LEU A 139 -4.45 1.04 5.92
CA LEU A 139 -4.72 2.42 6.34
C LEU A 139 -5.31 3.28 5.20
N LEU A 140 -4.85 3.08 3.96
CA LEU A 140 -5.45 3.72 2.79
C LEU A 140 -6.91 3.30 2.60
N GLN A 141 -7.20 2.00 2.74
CA GLN A 141 -8.56 1.49 2.65
C GLN A 141 -9.42 1.98 3.81
N ALA A 142 -8.92 1.93 5.05
CA ALA A 142 -9.62 2.47 6.22
C ALA A 142 -9.96 3.96 6.04
N ARG A 143 -9.04 4.75 5.48
CA ARG A 143 -9.27 6.16 5.15
C ARG A 143 -10.40 6.33 4.13
N TRP A 144 -10.44 5.50 3.08
CA TRP A 144 -11.52 5.52 2.09
C TRP A 144 -12.87 5.21 2.75
N PHE A 145 -12.95 4.12 3.54
CA PHE A 145 -14.19 3.75 4.25
C PHE A 145 -14.65 4.84 5.23
N LEU A 146 -13.73 5.49 5.95
CA LEU A 146 -14.08 6.61 6.83
C LEU A 146 -14.68 7.79 6.07
N LYS A 147 -14.23 8.06 4.84
CA LYS A 147 -14.83 9.11 3.99
C LYS A 147 -16.22 8.71 3.53
N GLU A 148 -16.37 7.48 3.05
CA GLU A 148 -17.65 6.95 2.56
C GLU A 148 -18.71 6.88 3.67
N LEU A 149 -18.30 6.64 4.92
CA LEU A 149 -19.17 6.66 6.09
C LEU A 149 -19.38 8.06 6.70
N GLY A 150 -18.81 9.13 6.12
CA GLY A 150 -18.91 10.49 6.65
C GLY A 150 -18.15 10.72 7.97
N ARG A 151 -17.29 9.79 8.39
CA ARG A 151 -16.54 9.81 9.66
C ARG A 151 -15.08 10.26 9.53
N TYR A 152 -14.67 10.74 8.36
CA TYR A 152 -13.29 11.14 8.09
C TYR A 152 -12.79 12.32 8.94
N HIS A 153 -13.66 13.26 9.33
CA HIS A 153 -13.28 14.42 10.13
C HIS A 153 -13.20 14.15 11.64
N THR A 154 -13.21 12.87 12.04
CA THR A 154 -13.08 12.44 13.44
C THR A 154 -11.61 12.24 13.83
N PHE A 155 -11.36 12.07 15.13
CA PHE A 155 -10.05 11.66 15.66
C PHE A 155 -9.51 10.40 14.97
N THR A 156 -10.38 9.43 14.68
CA THR A 156 -10.00 8.19 13.97
C THR A 156 -9.45 8.49 12.58
N GLY A 157 -10.07 9.40 11.82
CA GLY A 157 -9.55 9.79 10.51
C GLY A 157 -8.20 10.51 10.58
N ASP A 158 -7.98 11.30 11.62
CA ASP A 158 -6.68 11.92 11.89
C ASP A 158 -5.61 10.91 12.26
N LEU A 159 -5.94 9.92 13.10
CA LEU A 159 -5.04 8.85 13.49
C LEU A 159 -4.64 8.00 12.27
N VAL A 160 -5.60 7.63 11.42
CA VAL A 160 -5.33 6.86 10.19
C VAL A 160 -4.39 7.62 9.25
N ASP A 161 -4.64 8.91 8.99
CA ASP A 161 -3.74 9.72 8.16
C ASP A 161 -2.34 9.83 8.77
N PHE A 162 -2.23 9.99 10.09
CA PHE A 162 -0.94 10.07 10.78
C PHE A 162 -0.15 8.75 10.68
N LEU A 163 -0.78 7.62 11.02
CA LEU A 163 -0.16 6.29 10.92
C LEU A 163 0.26 5.99 9.48
N PHE A 164 -0.56 6.37 8.50
CA PHE A 164 -0.24 6.18 7.09
C PHE A 164 1.03 6.94 6.72
N VAL A 165 1.15 8.22 7.09
CA VAL A 165 2.36 9.02 6.82
C VAL A 165 3.60 8.44 7.50
N VAL A 166 3.48 8.02 8.76
CA VAL A 166 4.59 7.43 9.53
C VAL A 166 5.07 6.13 8.88
N LEU A 167 4.17 5.19 8.59
CA LEU A 167 4.53 3.92 7.96
C LEU A 167 5.08 4.12 6.54
N PHE A 168 4.47 5.02 5.75
CA PHE A 168 4.95 5.32 4.41
C PHE A 168 6.37 5.89 4.45
N THR A 169 6.65 6.81 5.37
CA THR A 169 7.98 7.42 5.51
C THR A 169 9.00 6.43 6.05
N GLY A 170 8.69 5.79 7.18
CA GLY A 170 9.62 4.90 7.88
C GLY A 170 9.92 3.63 7.07
N VAL A 171 8.87 2.95 6.59
CA VAL A 171 9.02 1.67 5.90
C VAL A 171 9.31 1.87 4.42
N ARG A 172 8.44 2.57 3.67
CA ARG A 172 8.60 2.63 2.19
C ARG A 172 9.78 3.47 1.75
N ILE A 173 10.08 4.57 2.45
CA ILE A 173 11.24 5.41 2.12
C ILE A 173 12.48 4.99 2.89
N GLY A 174 12.40 4.89 4.22
CA GLY A 174 13.56 4.54 5.07
C GLY A 174 14.05 3.11 4.86
N VAL A 175 13.26 2.11 5.27
CA VAL A 175 13.62 0.69 5.08
C VAL A 175 13.76 0.36 3.58
N GLY A 176 12.93 0.96 2.73
CA GLY A 176 13.06 0.84 1.27
C GLY A 176 14.40 1.31 0.72
N ALA A 177 15.00 2.38 1.26
CA ALA A 177 16.34 2.84 0.87
C ALA A 177 17.40 1.79 1.21
N TRP A 178 17.30 1.19 2.40
CA TRP A 178 18.23 0.17 2.86
C TRP A 178 18.13 -1.11 2.01
N LEU A 179 16.90 -1.56 1.73
CA LEU A 179 16.65 -2.69 0.83
C LEU A 179 17.22 -2.41 -0.58
N MET A 180 16.99 -1.22 -1.12
CA MET A 180 17.53 -0.81 -2.41
C MET A 180 19.06 -0.85 -2.43
N TYR A 181 19.70 -0.36 -1.38
CA TYR A 181 21.15 -0.37 -1.26
C TYR A 181 21.70 -1.80 -1.26
N CYS A 182 21.13 -2.70 -0.45
CA CYS A 182 21.53 -4.11 -0.41
C CYS A 182 21.36 -4.81 -1.76
N GLU A 183 20.23 -4.57 -2.43
CA GLU A 183 19.91 -5.12 -3.75
C GLU A 183 20.91 -4.66 -4.82
N LEU A 184 21.19 -3.35 -4.87
CA LEU A 184 22.11 -2.78 -5.86
C LEU A 184 23.55 -3.21 -5.62
N ALA A 185 23.99 -3.29 -4.36
CA ALA A 185 25.33 -3.70 -3.98
C ALA A 185 25.61 -5.19 -4.24
N SER A 186 24.57 -6.05 -4.21
CA SER A 186 24.74 -7.48 -4.44
C SER A 186 25.00 -7.82 -5.90
N PRO A 187 25.96 -8.70 -6.24
CA PRO A 187 26.15 -9.15 -7.62
C PRO A 187 25.12 -10.19 -8.08
N LYS A 188 24.31 -10.75 -7.17
CA LYS A 188 23.43 -11.89 -7.47
C LYS A 188 22.16 -11.52 -8.25
N PRO A 189 21.37 -10.50 -7.86
CA PRO A 189 20.16 -10.17 -8.60
C PRO A 189 20.47 -9.72 -10.02
N ARG A 190 19.68 -10.19 -10.97
CA ARG A 190 19.83 -9.81 -12.38
C ARG A 190 19.53 -8.32 -12.57
N TRP A 191 20.20 -7.71 -13.56
CA TRP A 191 20.15 -6.26 -13.78
C TRP A 191 18.72 -5.70 -13.96
N TYR A 192 17.80 -6.46 -14.56
CA TYR A 192 16.43 -6.00 -14.74
C TYR A 192 15.57 -6.13 -13.48
N ILE A 193 15.89 -7.01 -12.53
CA ILE A 193 15.25 -7.05 -11.20
C ILE A 193 15.65 -5.80 -10.43
N LYS A 194 16.93 -5.45 -10.46
CA LYS A 194 17.45 -4.19 -9.90
C LYS A 194 16.76 -2.98 -10.52
N LEU A 195 16.63 -2.94 -11.85
CA LEU A 195 15.92 -1.87 -12.55
C LEU A 195 14.47 -1.76 -12.10
N GLY A 196 13.76 -2.89 -11.98
CA GLY A 196 12.39 -2.92 -11.45
C GLY A 196 12.30 -2.36 -10.03
N GLY A 197 13.24 -2.73 -9.16
CA GLY A 197 13.39 -2.16 -7.83
C GLY A 197 13.57 -0.64 -7.86
N VAL A 198 14.50 -0.14 -8.66
CA VAL A 198 14.76 1.31 -8.80
C VAL A 198 13.50 2.05 -9.25
N ILE A 199 12.80 1.54 -10.27
CA ILE A 199 11.54 2.14 -10.75
C ILE A 199 10.50 2.17 -9.62
N MET A 200 10.34 1.07 -8.89
CA MET A 200 9.40 0.98 -7.77
C MET A 200 9.72 1.95 -6.63
N TYR A 201 11.02 2.16 -6.35
CA TYR A 201 11.46 3.12 -5.34
C TYR A 201 11.25 4.56 -5.78
N VAL A 202 11.50 4.89 -7.06
CA VAL A 202 11.18 6.20 -7.65
C VAL A 202 9.67 6.47 -7.55
N VAL A 203 8.82 5.50 -7.88
CA VAL A 203 7.35 5.62 -7.72
C VAL A 203 6.99 5.93 -6.26
N SER A 204 7.66 5.29 -5.29
CA SER A 204 7.44 5.55 -3.86
C SER A 204 7.81 6.98 -3.46
N TRP A 205 8.89 7.54 -4.02
CA TRP A 205 9.25 8.94 -3.82
C TRP A 205 8.25 9.93 -4.43
N VAL A 206 7.72 9.64 -5.62
CA VAL A 206 6.67 10.48 -6.24
C VAL A 206 5.40 10.48 -5.38
N PHE A 207 5.03 9.32 -4.82
CA PHE A 207 3.97 9.24 -3.82
C PHE A 207 4.30 10.06 -2.57
N MET A 208 5.52 9.99 -2.06
CA MET A 208 5.95 10.77 -0.90
C MET A 208 5.75 12.28 -1.11
N VAL A 209 6.13 12.81 -2.27
CA VAL A 209 5.90 14.23 -2.60
C VAL A 209 4.42 14.59 -2.52
N SER A 210 3.54 13.73 -3.04
CA SER A 210 2.09 13.91 -2.99
C SER A 210 1.55 13.88 -1.56
N ILE A 211 2.09 12.98 -0.73
CA ILE A 211 1.75 12.85 0.70
C ILE A 211 2.22 14.07 1.49
N CYS A 212 3.44 14.55 1.28
CA CYS A 212 3.95 15.77 1.92
C CYS A 212 3.08 16.98 1.57
N ARG A 213 2.66 17.12 0.29
CA ARG A 213 1.75 18.19 -0.14
C ARG A 213 0.38 18.06 0.54
N PHE A 214 -0.14 16.84 0.70
CA PHE A 214 -1.37 16.59 1.45
C PHE A 214 -1.23 16.96 2.93
N ALA A 215 -0.19 16.47 3.61
CA ALA A 215 0.08 16.72 5.02
C ALA A 215 0.26 18.22 5.31
N ARG A 216 1.00 18.93 4.45
CA ARG A 216 1.17 20.39 4.54
C ARG A 216 -0.17 21.11 4.42
N ARG A 217 -0.98 20.79 3.39
CA ARG A 217 -2.31 21.41 3.21
C ARG A 217 -3.23 21.16 4.39
N LYS A 218 -3.26 19.93 4.93
CA LYS A 218 -4.11 19.58 6.09
C LYS A 218 -3.64 20.32 7.35
N SER A 219 -2.34 20.36 7.60
CA SER A 219 -1.76 21.05 8.76
C SER A 219 -2.02 22.55 8.72
N MET A 220 -1.85 23.19 7.56
CA MET A 220 -2.15 24.62 7.39
C MET A 220 -3.62 24.96 7.66
N ARG A 221 -4.57 24.15 7.16
CA ARG A 221 -6.01 24.35 7.44
C ARG A 221 -6.34 24.24 8.92
N LYS A 222 -5.76 23.24 9.62
CA LYS A 222 -5.93 23.09 11.06
C LYS A 222 -5.32 24.24 11.84
N TYR A 223 -4.13 24.67 11.46
CA TYR A 223 -3.46 25.82 12.07
C TYR A 223 -4.28 27.10 11.91
N GLN A 224 -4.81 27.37 10.71
CA GLN A 224 -5.71 28.50 10.46
C GLN A 224 -6.97 28.42 11.30
N ALA A 225 -7.63 27.26 11.36
CA ALA A 225 -8.83 27.07 12.18
C ALA A 225 -8.57 27.28 13.68
N TRP A 226 -7.45 26.76 14.19
CA TRP A 226 -7.03 26.96 15.57
C TRP A 226 -6.71 28.44 15.85
N ARG A 227 -6.00 29.12 14.94
CA ARG A 227 -5.68 30.55 15.06
C ARG A 227 -6.94 31.40 15.10
N SER A 228 -7.91 31.15 14.22
CA SER A 228 -9.19 31.87 14.20
C SER A 228 -10.01 31.65 15.46
N ARG A 229 -10.03 30.43 16.02
CA ARG A 229 -10.69 30.14 17.31
C ARG A 229 -10.01 30.89 18.45
N ARG A 230 -8.69 30.83 18.54
CA ARG A 230 -7.91 31.53 19.56
C ARG A 230 -8.10 33.05 19.50
N SER A 231 -8.12 33.64 18.29
CA SER A 231 -8.41 35.07 18.11
C SER A 231 -9.83 35.45 18.56
N ARG A 232 -10.85 34.60 18.32
CA ARG A 232 -12.22 34.82 18.83
C ARG A 232 -12.29 34.73 20.35
N GLU A 233 -11.65 33.73 20.95
CA GLU A 233 -11.61 33.58 22.42
C GLU A 233 -10.92 34.77 23.09
N LEU A 234 -9.82 35.27 22.51
CA LEU A 234 -9.16 36.48 22.99
C LEU A 234 -10.06 37.72 22.86
N GLY A 235 -10.74 37.89 21.72
CA GLY A 235 -11.68 39.00 21.50
C GLY A 235 -12.89 38.98 22.44
N LEU A 236 -13.40 37.80 22.79
CA LEU A 236 -14.47 37.64 23.79
C LEU A 236 -13.98 38.00 25.20
N LYS A 237 -12.74 37.65 25.56
CA LYS A 237 -12.15 38.00 26.86
C LYS A 237 -11.90 39.51 27.00
N THR A 238 -11.49 40.21 25.95
CA THR A 238 -11.33 41.68 25.99
C THR A 238 -12.67 42.42 26.04
N ASN A 239 -13.69 41.96 25.30
CA ASN A 239 -15.02 42.60 25.31
C ASN A 239 -15.85 42.27 26.56
N GLY A 240 -15.57 41.15 27.24
CA GLY A 240 -16.22 40.78 28.50
C GLY A 240 -15.89 41.69 29.67
N HIS A 241 -14.83 42.51 29.56
CA HIS A 241 -14.42 43.48 30.59
C HIS A 241 -15.14 44.84 30.50
N LEU A 242 -15.99 45.07 29.49
CA LEU A 242 -16.68 46.36 29.25
C LEU A 242 -18.13 46.41 29.76
N LYS A 243 -18.58 45.45 30.59
CA LYS A 243 -19.89 45.50 31.28
C LYS A 243 -19.72 45.65 32.78
N CYS A 244 -19.27 46.82 33.20
CA CYS A 244 -19.60 47.38 34.51
C CYS A 244 -19.22 48.86 34.43
N HIS A 245 -20.22 49.72 34.23
CA HIS A 245 -20.36 51.08 34.78
C HIS A 245 -21.65 51.69 34.24
#